data_AF-A0A7Y7A9W0-F1
#
_entry.id   AF-A0A7Y7A9W0-F1
#
_cell.length_a   1.000
_cell.length_b   1.000
_cell.length_c   1.000
_cell.angle_alpha   90.00
_cell.angle_beta   90.00
_cell.angle_gamma   90.00
#
_symmetry.space_group_name_H-M   'P 1'
#
loop_
_entity.id
_entity.type
_entity.pdbx_description
1 polymer ?
#
loop_
_entity_poly.entity_id
_entity_poly.type
_entity_poly.pdbx_seq_one_letter_code
_entity_poly.pdbx_strand_id
1 'polypeptide(L)'
;MQESIIDHQARRECTTPMKMVQWWEKKRYLYNIILVVFIVFTLFSLSDYLGFILSLPEAIIQGIGFVIFGNIFYTFGWATGVLRHYYSSGDSLSNTSRWTLFTLGCLFSFVVIHFHYILALDVIFAD
;
A
#
# COMPACT_ATOMS: atom_id res chain seq x y z
N MET A 1 -33.73 7.03 -32.10
CA MET A 1 -34.05 6.01 -31.06
C MET A 1 -33.02 4.88 -30.97
N GLN A 2 -32.21 4.60 -32.00
CA GLN A 2 -31.07 3.67 -31.90
C GLN A 2 -29.84 4.25 -31.17
N GLU A 3 -29.64 5.57 -31.18
CA GLU A 3 -28.52 6.21 -30.46
C GLU A 3 -28.54 5.98 -28.93
N SER A 4 -29.72 5.88 -28.30
CA SER A 4 -29.79 5.67 -26.85
C SER A 4 -29.48 4.24 -26.41
N ILE A 5 -29.54 3.27 -27.33
CA ILE A 5 -29.22 1.87 -27.04
C ILE A 5 -27.70 1.65 -27.11
N ILE A 6 -27.02 2.32 -28.04
CA ILE A 6 -25.56 2.29 -28.18
C ILE A 6 -24.90 2.96 -26.97
N ASP A 7 -25.43 4.10 -26.52
CA ASP A 7 -24.89 4.81 -25.34
C ASP A 7 -25.07 4.02 -24.03
N HIS A 8 -26.13 3.20 -23.93
CA HIS A 8 -26.34 2.32 -22.77
C HIS A 8 -25.44 1.08 -22.77
N GLN A 9 -25.05 0.55 -23.93
CA GLN A 9 -24.10 -0.56 -24.00
C GLN A 9 -22.66 -0.11 -23.73
N ALA A 10 -22.25 1.06 -24.23
CA ALA A 10 -20.93 1.64 -23.95
C ALA A 10 -20.72 1.94 -22.44
N ARG A 11 -21.78 2.29 -21.71
CA ARG A 11 -21.71 2.52 -20.24
C ARG A 11 -21.54 1.26 -19.39
N ARG A 12 -21.74 0.05 -19.93
CA ARG A 12 -21.64 -1.21 -19.17
C ARG A 12 -20.30 -1.92 -19.32
N GLU A 13 -19.48 -1.55 -20.29
CA GLU A 13 -18.14 -2.12 -20.41
C GLU A 13 -17.20 -1.43 -19.41
N CYS A 14 -16.96 -2.11 -18.29
CA CYS A 14 -15.97 -1.69 -17.30
C CYS A 14 -14.62 -1.48 -18.01
N THR A 15 -14.19 -0.23 -18.12
CA THR A 15 -12.96 0.15 -18.82
C THR A 15 -11.76 -0.58 -18.21
N THR A 16 -10.75 -0.89 -19.02
CA THR A 16 -9.54 -1.58 -18.55
C THR A 16 -8.93 -0.94 -17.29
N PRO A 17 -8.82 0.40 -17.17
CA PRO A 17 -8.39 1.08 -15.94
C PRO A 17 -9.28 0.76 -14.72
N MET A 18 -10.60 0.73 -14.89
CA MET A 18 -11.53 0.44 -13.79
C MET A 18 -11.33 -0.98 -13.25
N LYS A 19 -11.16 -1.98 -14.15
CA LYS A 19 -10.85 -3.36 -13.74
C LYS A 19 -9.51 -3.45 -12.99
N MET A 20 -8.54 -2.62 -13.34
CA MET A 20 -7.25 -2.54 -12.63
C MET A 20 -7.43 -1.98 -11.23
N VAL A 21 -8.13 -0.85 -11.10
CA VAL A 21 -8.42 -0.22 -9.79
C VAL A 21 -9.17 -1.19 -8.89
N GLN A 22 -10.21 -1.88 -9.39
CA GLN A 22 -10.96 -2.86 -8.61
C GLN A 22 -10.10 -4.00 -8.05
N TRP A 23 -9.10 -4.45 -8.81
CA TRP A 23 -8.16 -5.46 -8.32
C TRP A 23 -7.34 -4.94 -7.14
N TRP A 24 -6.81 -3.73 -7.24
CA TRP A 24 -6.05 -3.10 -6.15
C TRP A 24 -6.94 -2.78 -4.95
N GLU A 25 -8.18 -2.32 -5.13
CA GLU A 25 -9.10 -2.11 -4.00
C GLU A 25 -9.38 -3.42 -3.24
N LYS A 26 -9.60 -4.53 -3.95
CA LYS A 26 -9.76 -5.84 -3.31
C LYS A 26 -8.53 -6.26 -2.52
N LYS A 27 -7.33 -5.88 -2.97
CA LYS A 27 -6.05 -6.20 -2.31
C LYS A 27 -5.67 -5.22 -1.20
N ARG A 28 -6.36 -4.07 -1.08
CA ARG A 28 -6.10 -3.08 -0.03
C ARG A 28 -6.27 -3.66 1.37
N TYR A 29 -7.31 -4.48 1.58
CA TYR A 29 -7.53 -5.15 2.86
C TYR A 29 -6.38 -6.09 3.22
N LEU A 30 -5.89 -6.86 2.26
CA LEU A 30 -4.73 -7.74 2.46
C LEU A 30 -3.46 -6.94 2.77
N TYR A 31 -3.22 -5.85 2.04
CA TYR A 31 -2.10 -4.95 2.30
C TYR A 31 -2.15 -4.36 3.72
N ASN A 32 -3.31 -3.86 4.15
CA ASN A 32 -3.46 -3.30 5.49
C ASN A 32 -3.26 -4.34 6.59
N ILE A 33 -3.74 -5.58 6.39
CA ILE A 33 -3.49 -6.68 7.35
C ILE A 33 -1.98 -6.95 7.45
N ILE A 34 -1.29 -7.08 6.31
CA ILE A 34 0.16 -7.29 6.27
C ILE A 34 0.88 -6.15 6.98
N LEU A 35 0.47 -4.91 6.72
CA LEU A 35 1.06 -3.71 7.31
C LEU A 35 0.91 -3.68 8.85
N VAL A 36 -0.29 -3.98 9.36
CA VAL A 36 -0.53 -4.07 10.80
C VAL A 36 0.29 -5.19 11.43
N VAL A 37 0.35 -6.37 10.79
CA VAL A 37 1.19 -7.49 11.27
C VAL A 37 2.65 -7.08 11.34
N PHE A 38 3.17 -6.36 10.34
CA PHE A 38 4.54 -5.87 10.34
C PHE A 38 4.81 -4.81 11.41
N ILE A 39 3.88 -3.90 11.67
CA ILE A 39 4.00 -2.92 12.75
C ILE A 39 4.05 -3.64 14.09
N VAL A 40 3.09 -4.54 14.36
CA VAL A 40 3.03 -5.32 15.61
C VAL A 40 4.27 -6.17 15.79
N PHE A 41 4.71 -6.87 14.74
CA PHE A 41 5.93 -7.67 14.76
C PHE A 41 7.17 -6.81 15.06
N THR A 42 7.29 -5.65 14.43
CA THR A 42 8.43 -4.73 14.66
C THR A 42 8.44 -4.23 16.10
N LEU A 43 7.30 -3.76 16.60
CA LEU A 43 7.15 -3.29 17.98
C LEU A 43 7.45 -4.41 18.99
N PHE A 44 7.00 -5.63 18.73
CA PHE A 44 7.31 -6.79 19.57
C PHE A 44 8.80 -7.14 19.53
N SER A 45 9.41 -7.19 18.33
CA SER A 45 10.84 -7.52 18.15
C SER A 45 11.79 -6.50 18.79
N LEU A 46 11.34 -5.24 18.90
CA LEU A 46 12.09 -4.15 19.49
C LEU A 46 11.59 -3.78 20.90
N SER A 47 10.70 -4.58 21.49
CA SER A 47 10.04 -4.23 22.75
C SER A 47 11.00 -4.08 23.92
N ASP A 48 12.07 -4.89 23.97
CA ASP A 48 13.11 -4.79 25.00
C ASP A 48 13.86 -3.44 24.96
N TYR A 49 13.96 -2.81 23.78
CA TYR A 49 14.63 -1.53 23.56
C TYR A 49 13.66 -0.35 23.63
N LEU A 50 12.46 -0.52 23.07
CA LEU A 50 11.41 0.51 23.01
C LEU A 50 10.65 0.65 24.32
N GLY A 51 10.59 -0.38 25.17
CA GLY A 51 9.81 -0.37 26.42
C GLY A 51 10.25 0.70 27.42
N PHE A 52 11.47 1.22 27.28
CA PHE A 52 11.98 2.32 28.09
C PHE A 52 11.68 3.71 27.51
N ILE A 53 11.35 3.79 26.22
CA ILE A 53 11.36 5.02 25.42
C ILE A 53 9.96 5.37 24.91
N LEU A 54 9.20 4.37 24.46
CA LEU A 54 7.97 4.57 23.72
C LEU A 54 6.79 4.09 24.56
N SER A 55 5.94 5.03 24.96
CA SER A 55 4.69 4.68 25.63
C SER A 55 3.72 3.97 24.66
N LEU A 56 2.84 3.13 25.20
CA LEU A 56 1.82 2.44 24.39
C LEU A 56 0.97 3.43 23.54
N PRO A 57 0.54 4.60 24.06
CA PRO A 57 -0.17 5.59 23.24
C PRO A 57 0.65 6.13 22.06
N GLU A 58 1.94 6.40 22.26
CA GLU A 58 2.83 6.89 21.19
C GLU A 58 3.02 5.83 20.10
N ALA A 59 3.23 4.58 20.50
CA ALA A 59 3.32 3.45 19.57
C ALA A 59 2.07 3.32 18.70
N ILE A 60 0.88 3.50 19.30
CA ILE A 60 -0.40 3.47 18.59
C ILE A 60 -0.48 4.64 17.59
N ILE A 61 -0.16 5.86 18.02
CA ILE A 61 -0.20 7.06 17.16
C ILE A 61 0.75 6.91 15.96
N GLN A 62 1.98 6.47 16.19
CA GLN A 62 2.96 6.21 15.13
C GLN A 62 2.48 5.09 14.19
N GLY A 63 1.93 4.01 14.73
CA GLY A 63 1.35 2.92 13.95
C GLY A 63 0.22 3.38 13.03
N ILE A 64 -0.69 4.23 13.53
CA ILE A 64 -1.74 4.86 12.71
C ILE A 64 -1.12 5.72 11.60
N GLY A 65 -0.09 6.50 11.92
CA GLY A 65 0.68 7.27 10.93
C GLY A 65 1.22 6.39 9.81
N PHE A 66 1.86 5.26 10.15
CA PHE A 66 2.35 4.30 9.16
C PHE A 66 1.25 3.69 8.30
N VAL A 67 0.08 3.39 8.88
CA VAL A 67 -1.06 2.89 8.11
C VAL A 67 -1.54 3.93 7.10
N ILE A 68 -1.64 5.20 7.50
CA ILE A 68 -2.04 6.29 6.60
C ILE A 68 -1.01 6.46 5.48
N PHE A 69 0.27 6.58 5.82
CA PHE A 69 1.34 6.70 4.83
C PHE A 69 1.40 5.50 3.89
N GLY A 70 1.29 4.28 4.42
CA GLY A 70 1.25 3.06 3.63
C GLY A 70 0.11 3.07 2.62
N ASN A 71 -1.08 3.55 3.00
CA ASN A 71 -2.21 3.68 2.07
C ASN A 71 -1.96 4.74 0.98
N ILE A 72 -1.26 5.83 1.28
CA ILE A 72 -0.86 6.82 0.27
C ILE A 72 0.07 6.15 -0.76
N PHE A 73 1.12 5.47 -0.30
CA PHE A 73 2.05 4.77 -1.20
C PHE A 73 1.37 3.63 -1.97
N TYR A 74 0.39 2.95 -1.36
CA TYR A 74 -0.41 1.93 -2.02
C TYR A 74 -1.11 2.47 -3.27
N THR A 75 -1.55 3.73 -3.27
CA THR A 75 -2.20 4.33 -4.44
C THR A 75 -1.28 4.39 -5.66
N PHE A 76 0.04 4.47 -5.47
CA PHE A 76 0.99 4.44 -6.59
C PHE A 76 0.98 3.10 -7.33
N GLY A 77 0.65 2.00 -6.65
CA GLY A 77 0.56 0.67 -7.28
C GLY A 77 -0.47 0.61 -8.41
N TRP A 78 -1.66 1.17 -8.21
CA TRP A 78 -2.66 1.21 -9.29
C TRP A 78 -2.47 2.41 -10.22
N ALA A 79 -1.98 3.55 -9.71
CA ALA A 79 -1.69 4.73 -10.55
C ALA A 79 -0.65 4.42 -11.64
N THR A 80 0.40 3.67 -11.31
CA THR A 80 1.39 3.19 -12.31
C THR A 80 0.76 2.30 -13.38
N GLY A 81 -0.24 1.50 -13.02
CA GLY A 81 -1.01 0.70 -13.97
C GLY A 81 -1.86 1.52 -14.93
N VAL A 82 -2.52 2.57 -14.42
CA VAL A 82 -3.28 3.52 -15.24
C VAL A 82 -2.34 4.31 -16.16
N LEU A 83 -1.20 4.76 -15.64
CA LEU A 83 -0.19 5.48 -16.40
C LEU A 83 0.35 4.60 -17.55
N ARG A 84 0.70 3.34 -17.26
CA ARG A 84 1.15 2.39 -18.28
C ARG A 84 0.09 2.17 -19.36
N HIS A 85 -1.17 2.01 -18.97
CA HIS A 85 -2.26 1.85 -19.94
C HIS A 85 -2.36 3.05 -20.88
N TYR A 86 -2.18 4.26 -20.37
CA TYR A 86 -2.23 5.49 -21.16
C TYR A 86 -1.04 5.63 -22.12
N TYR A 87 0.18 5.30 -21.68
CA TYR A 87 1.40 5.51 -22.48
C TYR A 87 1.86 4.30 -23.32
N SER A 88 1.40 3.08 -23.02
CA SER A 88 1.82 1.85 -23.71
C SER A 88 0.69 1.23 -24.54
N SER A 89 0.02 2.04 -25.37
CA SER A 89 -0.95 1.58 -26.37
C SER A 89 -2.16 0.81 -25.83
N GLY A 90 -2.60 1.08 -24.61
CA GLY A 90 -3.79 0.45 -24.02
C GLY A 90 -3.53 -0.89 -23.33
N ASP A 91 -2.27 -1.36 -23.26
CA ASP A 91 -1.95 -2.59 -22.56
C ASP A 91 -2.08 -2.44 -21.04
N SER A 92 -2.84 -3.34 -20.42
CA SER A 92 -2.92 -3.42 -18.96
C SER A 92 -1.69 -4.11 -18.38
N LEU A 93 -1.29 -3.76 -17.15
CA LEU A 93 -0.33 -4.56 -16.38
C LEU A 93 -0.81 -6.01 -16.31
N SER A 94 0.08 -6.94 -16.68
CA SER A 94 -0.14 -8.37 -16.47
C SER A 94 -0.41 -8.68 -15.00
N ASN A 95 -1.15 -9.75 -14.71
CA ASN A 95 -1.44 -10.16 -13.33
C ASN A 95 -0.14 -10.42 -12.53
N THR A 96 0.88 -11.00 -13.18
CA THR A 96 2.20 -11.21 -12.58
C THR A 96 2.84 -9.89 -12.18
N SER A 97 2.86 -8.89 -13.07
CA SER A 97 3.42 -7.57 -12.75
C SER A 97 2.68 -6.85 -11.61
N ARG A 98 1.35 -7.01 -11.53
CA ARG A 98 0.56 -6.46 -10.40
C ARG A 98 0.95 -7.10 -9.08
N TRP A 99 1.09 -8.43 -9.05
CA TRP A 99 1.57 -9.14 -7.87
C TRP A 99 3.01 -8.79 -7.51
N THR A 100 3.91 -8.63 -8.49
CA THR A 100 5.28 -8.18 -8.25
C THR A 100 5.29 -6.80 -7.59
N LEU A 101 4.55 -5.83 -8.14
CA LEU A 101 4.44 -4.49 -7.55
C LEU A 101 3.83 -4.51 -6.15
N PHE A 102 2.79 -5.32 -5.93
CA PHE A 102 2.17 -5.49 -4.62
C PHE A 102 3.18 -6.05 -3.59
N THR A 103 3.89 -7.12 -3.93
CA THR A 103 4.88 -7.74 -3.05
C THR A 103 6.05 -6.78 -2.78
N LEU A 104 6.54 -6.07 -3.79
CA LEU A 104 7.58 -5.05 -3.61
C LEU A 104 7.10 -3.92 -2.70
N GLY A 105 5.84 -3.48 -2.85
CA GLY A 105 5.23 -2.50 -1.96
C GLY A 105 5.18 -2.97 -0.51
N CYS A 106 4.74 -4.22 -0.26
CA CYS A 106 4.74 -4.80 1.09
C CYS A 106 6.15 -4.89 1.70
N LEU A 107 7.13 -5.37 0.93
CA LEU A 107 8.53 -5.47 1.37
C LEU A 107 9.11 -4.08 1.66
N PHE A 108 8.86 -3.11 0.79
CA PHE A 108 9.29 -1.73 0.99
C PHE A 108 8.68 -1.14 2.26
N SER A 109 7.38 -1.31 2.49
CA SER A 109 6.72 -0.85 3.73
C SER A 109 7.34 -1.49 4.98
N PHE A 110 7.63 -2.80 4.95
CA PHE A 110 8.33 -3.48 6.04
C PHE A 110 9.69 -2.85 6.33
N VAL A 111 10.53 -2.68 5.30
CA VAL A 111 11.86 -2.08 5.44
C VAL A 111 11.77 -0.67 6.00
N VAL A 112 10.85 0.16 5.51
CA VAL A 112 10.66 1.54 5.97
C VAL A 112 10.23 1.58 7.44
N ILE A 113 9.27 0.75 7.84
CA ILE A 113 8.81 0.66 9.23
C ILE A 113 9.98 0.25 10.13
N HIS A 114 10.68 -0.82 9.77
CA HIS A 114 11.79 -1.35 10.56
C HIS A 114 12.93 -0.34 10.70
N PHE A 115 13.33 0.27 9.59
CA PHE A 115 14.39 1.27 9.56
C PHE A 115 14.03 2.53 10.38
N HIS A 116 12.78 2.98 10.34
CA HIS A 116 12.33 4.12 11.14
C HIS A 116 12.47 3.85 12.65
N TYR A 117 12.04 2.68 13.12
CA TYR A 117 12.15 2.33 14.54
C TYR A 117 13.61 2.12 14.97
N ILE A 118 14.46 1.54 14.12
CA ILE A 118 15.91 1.44 14.40
C ILE A 118 16.54 2.82 14.50
N LEU A 119 16.30 3.71 13.53
CA LEU A 119 16.84 5.07 13.56
C LEU A 119 16.36 5.85 14.79
N ALA A 120 15.10 5.66 15.19
CA ALA A 120 14.59 6.27 16.42
C ALA A 120 15.37 5.81 17.65
N LEU A 121 15.75 4.52 17.72
CA LEU A 121 16.60 4.01 18.79
C LEU A 121 18.03 4.58 18.70
N ASP A 122 18.65 4.57 17.52
CA ASP A 122 20.02 5.06 17.32
C ASP A 122 20.17 6.53 17.72
N VAL A 123 19.22 7.39 17.32
CA VAL A 123 19.22 8.82 17.69
C VAL A 123 19.14 9.01 19.21
N ILE A 124 18.43 8.12 19.91
CA ILE A 124 18.21 8.25 21.35
C ILE A 124 19.41 7.72 22.17
N PHE A 125 20.10 6.69 21.68
CA PHE A 125 21.29 6.14 22.33
C PHE A 125 22.62 6.79 21.90
N ALA A 126 22.56 7.78 20.99
CA ALA A 126 23.73 8.54 20.54
C ALA A 126 24.14 9.68 21.48
N ASP A 127 23.34 9.96 22.53
CA ASP A 127 23.63 10.89 23.63
C ASP A 127 24.11 10.14 24.88
#